data_AF-A0A932GIV4-F1
#
_entry.id   AF-A0A932GIV4-F1
#
_cell.length_a   1.000
_cell.length_b   1.000
_cell.length_c   1.000
_cell.angle_alpha   90.00
_cell.angle_beta   90.00
_cell.angle_gamma   90.00
#
_symmetry.space_group_name_H-M   'P 1'
#
loop_
_entity.id
_entity.type
_entity.pdbx_description
1 polymer ?
#
loop_
_entity_poly.entity_id
_entity_poly.type
_entity_poly.pdbx_seq_one_letter_code
_entity_poly.pdbx_strand_id
1 'polypeptide(L)'
;MSRFLLGLLAVTLLQTTVVHRLTVVGIRPDLYLLFLFFLSFRAGPEAATGMGFLLGLYQDAFSGAPFGLHAFALSAVGFALSVAAEGLDASRVLARLVLLLASGLAVGGLTHLLLHFFKLGPPLGALFTVALPTALYTALLGASILGARHLRARLEVRL
;
A
#
# COMPACT_ATOMS: atom_id res chain seq x y z
N MET A 1 9.00 -15.96 8.65
CA MET A 1 7.57 -15.87 9.01
C MET A 1 7.31 -14.93 10.19
N SER A 2 7.94 -15.12 11.36
CA SER A 2 7.68 -14.31 12.57
C SER A 2 7.79 -12.79 12.38
N ARG A 3 8.82 -12.33 11.68
CA ARG A 3 9.03 -10.89 11.39
C ARG A 3 7.90 -10.26 10.57
N PHE A 4 7.33 -11.01 9.63
CA PHE A 4 6.19 -10.55 8.83
C PHE A 4 4.95 -10.39 9.70
N LEU A 5 4.65 -11.38 10.55
CA LEU A 5 3.49 -11.33 11.45
C LEU A 5 3.57 -10.16 12.45
N LEU A 6 4.76 -9.88 12.99
CA LEU A 6 4.98 -8.71 13.83
C LEU A 6 4.75 -7.40 13.08
N GLY A 7 5.23 -7.31 11.83
CA GLY A 7 5.00 -6.14 10.98
C GLY A 7 3.52 -5.97 10.63
N LEU A 8 2.82 -7.06 10.30
CA LEU A 8 1.38 -7.09 10.06
C LEU A 8 0.60 -6.59 11.27
N LEU A 9 0.93 -7.06 12.47
CA LEU A 9 0.32 -6.61 13.71
C LEU A 9 0.56 -5.11 13.93
N ALA A 10 1.82 -4.66 13.77
CA ALA A 10 2.17 -3.25 13.95
C ALA A 10 1.43 -2.35 12.95
N VAL A 11 1.37 -2.73 11.67
CA VAL A 11 0.65 -1.99 10.63
C VAL A 11 -0.84 -1.94 10.91
N THR A 12 -1.44 -3.06 11.33
CA THR A 12 -2.85 -3.12 11.72
C THR A 12 -3.15 -2.16 12.86
N LEU A 13 -2.32 -2.18 13.91
CA LEU A 13 -2.46 -1.28 15.05
C LEU A 13 -2.30 0.19 14.65
N LEU A 14 -1.29 0.52 13.83
CA LEU A 14 -1.07 1.89 13.36
C LEU A 14 -2.22 2.38 12.46
N GLN A 15 -2.71 1.52 11.55
CA GLN A 15 -3.82 1.84 10.65
C GLN A 15 -5.12 2.10 11.42
N THR A 16 -5.38 1.32 12.47
CA THR A 16 -6.62 1.45 13.25
C THR A 16 -6.57 2.57 14.29
N THR A 17 -5.39 2.89 14.84
CA THR A 17 -5.25 3.87 15.94
C THR A 17 -4.70 5.22 15.51
N VAL A 18 -3.59 5.23 14.76
CA VAL A 18 -2.84 6.45 14.43
C VAL A 18 -3.38 7.08 13.16
N VAL A 19 -3.61 6.28 12.11
CA VAL A 19 -4.06 6.78 10.81
C VAL A 19 -5.42 7.44 10.90
N HIS A 20 -6.28 7.00 11.83
CA HIS A 20 -7.54 7.70 12.09
C HIS A 20 -7.33 9.17 12.47
N ARG A 21 -6.27 9.50 13.20
CA ARG A 21 -5.89 10.88 13.56
C ARG A 21 -5.23 11.66 12.41
N LEU A 22 -4.70 10.96 11.40
CA LEU A 22 -4.09 11.55 10.21
C LEU A 22 -5.09 11.76 9.07
N THR A 23 -6.37 11.50 9.32
CA THR A 23 -7.45 11.66 8.34
C THR A 23 -7.63 13.14 8.01
N VAL A 24 -7.54 13.48 6.72
CA VAL A 24 -7.76 14.84 6.20
C VAL A 24 -8.96 14.78 5.27
N VAL A 25 -10.08 15.42 5.65
CA VAL A 25 -11.33 15.43 4.86
C VAL A 25 -11.81 14.01 4.50
N GLY A 26 -11.71 13.07 5.44
CA GLY A 26 -12.10 11.66 5.22
C GLY A 26 -11.09 10.82 4.42
N ILE A 27 -10.01 11.41 3.91
CA ILE A 27 -8.95 10.71 3.18
C ILE A 27 -7.84 10.32 4.16
N ARG A 28 -7.41 9.07 4.10
CA ARG A 28 -6.39 8.48 4.97
C ARG A 28 -5.37 7.69 4.16
N PRO A 29 -4.08 7.67 4.54
CA PRO A 29 -3.09 6.85 3.87
C PRO A 29 -3.37 5.35 4.09
N ASP A 30 -2.90 4.53 3.15
CA ASP A 30 -2.97 3.07 3.23
C ASP A 30 -1.62 2.50 3.69
N LEU A 31 -1.51 2.22 5.00
CA LEU A 31 -0.30 1.62 5.55
C LEU A 31 -0.14 0.14 5.20
N TYR A 32 -1.22 -0.57 4.87
CA TYR A 32 -1.14 -1.97 4.42
C TYR A 32 -0.43 -2.05 3.08
N LEU A 33 -0.84 -1.20 2.12
CA LEU A 33 -0.17 -1.06 0.84
C LEU A 33 1.28 -0.60 1.02
N LEU A 34 1.53 0.39 1.87
CA LEU A 34 2.88 0.90 2.07
C LEU A 34 3.82 -0.18 2.64
N PHE A 35 3.33 -1.00 3.56
CA PHE A 35 4.08 -2.12 4.11
C PHE A 35 4.33 -3.21 3.06
N LEU A 36 3.28 -3.60 2.32
CA LEU A 36 3.39 -4.55 1.20
C LEU A 36 4.43 -4.08 0.20
N PHE A 37 4.38 -2.81 -0.18
CA PHE A 37 5.29 -2.19 -1.14
C PHE A 37 6.75 -2.45 -0.77
N PHE A 38 7.15 -2.18 0.47
CA PHE A 38 8.53 -2.39 0.91
C PHE A 38 8.94 -3.86 1.01
N LEU A 39 7.97 -4.77 1.25
CA LEU A 39 8.22 -6.20 1.31
C LEU A 39 8.37 -6.80 -0.09
N SER A 40 7.58 -6.36 -1.06
CA SER A 40 7.60 -6.87 -2.44
C SER A 40 8.95 -6.74 -3.14
N PHE A 41 9.78 -5.74 -2.80
CA PHE A 41 11.15 -5.63 -3.36
C PHE A 41 12.12 -6.71 -2.87
N ARG A 42 11.77 -7.46 -1.83
CA ARG A 42 12.63 -8.50 -1.23
C ARG A 42 12.02 -9.89 -1.27
N ALA A 43 10.78 -9.98 -1.70
CA ALA A 43 10.03 -11.22 -1.80
C ALA A 43 9.87 -11.59 -3.28
N GLY A 44 9.77 -12.88 -3.58
CA GLY A 44 9.35 -13.32 -4.91
C GLY A 44 7.85 -13.11 -5.12
N PRO A 45 7.36 -13.24 -6.37
CA PRO A 45 5.97 -12.92 -6.71
C PRO A 45 4.94 -13.73 -5.93
N GLU A 46 5.17 -15.02 -5.68
CA GLU A 46 4.26 -15.88 -4.91
C GLU A 46 4.19 -15.44 -3.44
N ALA A 47 5.34 -15.14 -2.84
CA ALA A 47 5.42 -14.67 -1.46
C ALA A 47 4.77 -13.29 -1.30
N ALA A 48 4.99 -12.37 -2.24
CA ALA A 48 4.37 -11.05 -2.25
C ALA A 48 2.85 -11.14 -2.41
N THR A 49 2.35 -12.06 -3.25
CA THR A 49 0.92 -12.34 -3.39
C THR A 49 0.33 -12.82 -2.07
N GLY A 50 0.95 -13.81 -1.41
CA GLY A 50 0.47 -14.32 -0.12
C GLY A 50 0.51 -13.29 1.02
N MET A 51 1.54 -12.45 1.05
CA MET A 51 1.61 -11.32 2.00
C MET A 51 0.52 -10.28 1.72
N GLY A 52 0.28 -9.95 0.45
CA GLY A 52 -0.79 -9.04 0.02
C GLY A 52 -2.17 -9.57 0.40
N PHE A 53 -2.40 -10.88 0.21
CA PHE A 53 -3.62 -11.55 0.63
C PHE A 53 -3.87 -11.40 2.14
N LEU A 54 -2.88 -11.74 2.97
CA LEU A 54 -3.00 -11.64 4.42
C LEU A 54 -3.19 -10.21 4.91
N LEU A 55 -2.44 -9.26 4.34
CA LEU A 55 -2.60 -7.82 4.65
C LEU A 55 -4.01 -7.35 4.29
N GLY A 56 -4.51 -7.74 3.12
CA GLY A 56 -5.85 -7.36 2.68
C GLY A 56 -6.96 -8.01 3.49
N LEU A 57 -6.83 -9.26 3.95
CA LEU A 57 -7.81 -9.86 4.87
C LEU A 57 -7.90 -9.08 6.19
N TYR A 58 -6.77 -8.63 6.73
CA TYR A 58 -6.75 -7.78 7.92
C TYR A 58 -7.38 -6.42 7.62
N GLN A 59 -7.04 -5.82 6.48
CA GLN A 59 -7.65 -4.56 6.07
C GLN A 59 -9.17 -4.68 5.93
N ASP A 60 -9.68 -5.75 5.32
CA ASP A 60 -11.12 -6.02 5.22
C ASP A 60 -11.76 -6.14 6.62
N ALA A 61 -11.14 -6.92 7.52
CA ALA A 61 -11.65 -7.14 8.88
C ALA A 61 -11.81 -5.85 9.70
N PHE A 62 -10.92 -4.87 9.52
CA PHE A 62 -10.90 -3.63 10.31
C PHE A 62 -11.44 -2.41 9.58
N SER A 63 -11.73 -2.49 8.28
CA SER A 63 -12.27 -1.36 7.49
C SER A 63 -13.78 -1.37 7.33
N GLY A 64 -14.43 -2.51 7.60
CA GLY A 64 -15.86 -2.70 7.30
C GLY A 64 -16.16 -2.96 5.82
N ALA A 65 -15.12 -3.13 5.00
CA ALA A 65 -15.27 -3.54 3.60
C ALA A 65 -15.71 -5.01 3.48
N PRO A 66 -16.33 -5.42 2.35
CA PRO A 66 -16.59 -6.82 2.07
C PRO A 66 -15.32 -7.67 2.19
N PHE A 67 -15.42 -8.77 2.91
CA PHE A 67 -14.28 -9.66 3.14
C PHE A 67 -13.76 -10.24 1.81
N GLY A 68 -12.46 -10.12 1.56
CA GLY A 68 -11.82 -10.53 0.32
C GLY A 68 -11.59 -9.40 -0.69
N LEU A 69 -12.18 -8.21 -0.50
CA LEU A 69 -12.04 -7.09 -1.41
C LEU A 69 -10.60 -6.57 -1.45
N HIS A 70 -10.07 -6.15 -0.29
CA HIS A 70 -8.68 -5.71 -0.18
C HIS A 70 -7.72 -6.89 -0.31
N ALA A 71 -8.10 -8.09 0.16
CA ALA A 71 -7.29 -9.30 -0.02
C ALA A 71 -6.97 -9.55 -1.49
N PHE A 72 -7.97 -9.50 -2.37
CA PHE A 72 -7.75 -9.66 -3.82
C PHE A 72 -6.91 -8.53 -4.39
N ALA A 73 -7.25 -7.27 -4.07
CA ALA A 73 -6.56 -6.12 -4.65
C ALA A 73 -5.08 -6.05 -4.26
N LEU A 74 -4.76 -6.26 -2.97
CA LEU A 74 -3.38 -6.28 -2.49
C LEU A 74 -2.61 -7.51 -2.96
N SER A 75 -3.25 -8.66 -3.15
CA SER A 75 -2.60 -9.83 -3.77
C SER A 75 -2.14 -9.52 -5.19
N ALA A 76 -3.03 -8.99 -6.03
CA ALA A 76 -2.74 -8.66 -7.42
C ALA A 76 -1.64 -7.59 -7.53
N VAL A 77 -1.72 -6.54 -6.70
CA VAL A 77 -0.72 -5.47 -6.68
C VAL A 77 0.61 -5.96 -6.09
N GLY A 78 0.58 -6.82 -5.07
CA GLY A 78 1.77 -7.43 -4.48
C GLY A 78 2.56 -8.27 -5.50
N PHE A 79 1.87 -9.08 -6.29
CA PHE A 79 2.45 -9.81 -7.42
C PHE A 79 3.10 -8.86 -8.42
N ALA A 80 2.33 -7.88 -8.93
CA ALA A 80 2.80 -6.93 -9.93
C ALA A 80 4.02 -6.12 -9.43
N LEU A 81 4.02 -5.73 -8.16
CA LEU A 81 5.14 -5.04 -7.51
C LEU A 81 6.40 -5.88 -7.47
N SER A 82 6.28 -7.16 -7.12
CA SER A 82 7.42 -8.07 -7.06
C SER A 82 8.05 -8.27 -8.45
N VAL A 83 7.22 -8.49 -9.47
CA VAL A 83 7.67 -8.63 -10.86
C VAL A 83 8.32 -7.33 -11.35
N ALA A 84 7.70 -6.17 -11.06
CA ALA A 84 8.25 -4.88 -11.43
C ALA A 84 9.58 -4.60 -10.71
N ALA A 85 9.74 -5.04 -9.47
CA ALA A 85 10.97 -4.85 -8.69
C ALA A 85 12.19 -5.61 -9.26
N GLU A 86 11.97 -6.71 -10.00
CA GLU A 86 13.04 -7.44 -10.68
C GLU A 86 13.58 -6.69 -11.90
N GLY A 87 12.71 -6.00 -12.64
CA GLY A 87 13.07 -5.28 -13.87
C GLY A 87 13.42 -3.80 -13.69
N LEU A 88 13.06 -3.20 -12.55
CA LEU A 88 13.31 -1.78 -12.28
C LEU A 88 14.63 -1.57 -11.55
N ASP A 89 15.38 -0.55 -11.97
CA ASP A 89 16.51 -0.03 -11.19
C ASP A 89 15.98 0.65 -9.92
N ALA A 90 15.77 -0.18 -8.90
CA ALA A 90 15.24 0.23 -7.62
C ALA A 90 16.17 1.22 -6.90
N SER A 91 17.35 1.59 -7.41
CA SER A 91 18.20 2.63 -6.81
C SER A 91 17.57 4.03 -6.91
N ARG A 92 16.72 4.27 -7.92
CA ARG A 92 16.13 5.59 -8.17
C ARG A 92 14.91 5.84 -7.29
N VAL A 93 15.01 6.81 -6.38
CA VAL A 93 13.89 7.22 -5.51
C VAL A 93 12.65 7.56 -6.32
N LEU A 94 12.81 8.32 -7.41
CA LEU A 94 11.69 8.71 -8.27
C LEU A 94 10.94 7.50 -8.84
N ALA A 95 11.65 6.45 -9.28
CA ALA A 95 11.03 5.24 -9.79
C ALA A 95 10.18 4.53 -8.71
N ARG A 96 10.67 4.46 -7.47
CA ARG A 96 9.91 3.91 -6.34
C ARG A 96 8.67 4.74 -6.02
N LEU A 97 8.74 6.07 -6.12
CA LEU A 97 7.59 6.94 -5.87
C LEU A 97 6.50 6.78 -6.93
N VAL A 98 6.90 6.75 -8.20
CA VAL A 98 5.97 6.51 -9.31
C VAL A 98 5.32 5.14 -9.17
N LEU A 99 6.10 4.11 -8.82
CA LEU A 99 5.56 2.77 -8.61
C LEU A 99 4.59 2.73 -7.42
N LEU A 100 4.92 3.37 -6.29
CA LEU A 100 4.03 3.43 -5.13
C LEU A 100 2.72 4.15 -5.44
N LEU A 101 2.77 5.26 -6.17
CA LEU A 101 1.59 5.98 -6.64
C LEU A 101 0.75 5.09 -7.56
N ALA A 102 1.37 4.44 -8.54
CA ALA A 102 0.69 3.53 -9.47
C ALA A 102 0.03 2.36 -8.73
N SER A 103 0.70 1.78 -7.72
CA SER A 103 0.13 0.73 -6.88
C SER A 103 -1.06 1.22 -6.06
N GLY A 104 -1.00 2.45 -5.50
CA GLY A 104 -2.13 3.05 -4.80
C GLY A 104 -3.35 3.23 -5.70
N LEU A 105 -3.12 3.71 -6.93
CA LEU A 105 -4.17 3.83 -7.94
C LEU A 105 -4.71 2.47 -8.37
N ALA A 106 -3.86 1.45 -8.49
CA ALA A 106 -4.28 0.10 -8.83
C ALA A 106 -5.15 -0.53 -7.73
N VAL A 107 -4.75 -0.45 -6.46
CA VAL A 107 -5.56 -0.93 -5.32
C VAL A 107 -6.89 -0.19 -5.26
N GLY A 108 -6.86 1.14 -5.29
CA GLY A 108 -8.07 1.97 -5.24
C GLY A 108 -8.99 1.71 -6.44
N GLY A 109 -8.42 1.58 -7.64
CA GLY A 109 -9.13 1.27 -8.87
C GLY A 109 -9.80 -0.10 -8.84
N LEU A 110 -9.04 -1.13 -8.45
CA LEU A 110 -9.52 -2.50 -8.41
C LEU A 110 -10.62 -2.69 -7.36
N THR A 111 -10.44 -2.11 -6.17
CA THR A 111 -11.46 -2.17 -5.12
C THR A 111 -12.76 -1.45 -5.52
N HIS A 112 -12.68 -0.26 -6.13
CA HIS A 112 -13.87 0.45 -6.62
C HIS A 112 -14.54 -0.28 -7.78
N LEU A 113 -13.78 -0.85 -8.71
CA LEU A 113 -14.30 -1.65 -9.82
C LEU A 113 -15.08 -2.87 -9.31
N LEU A 114 -14.51 -3.60 -8.33
CA LEU A 114 -15.15 -4.76 -7.74
C LEU A 114 -16.42 -4.37 -6.98
N LEU A 115 -16.37 -3.31 -6.17
CA LEU A 115 -17.55 -2.79 -5.47
C LEU A 115 -18.66 -2.38 -6.45
N HIS A 116 -18.31 -1.73 -7.56
CA HIS A 116 -19.25 -1.38 -8.61
C HIS A 116 -19.85 -2.63 -9.28
N PHE A 117 -19.01 -3.62 -9.63
CA PHE A 117 -19.44 -4.88 -10.23
C PHE A 117 -20.47 -5.63 -9.37
N PHE A 118 -20.25 -5.66 -8.05
CA PHE A 118 -21.17 -6.28 -7.09
C PHE A 118 -22.36 -5.39 -6.69
N LYS A 119 -22.48 -4.18 -7.26
CA LYS A 119 -23.52 -3.19 -6.91
C LYS A 119 -23.52 -2.77 -5.43
N LEU A 120 -22.35 -2.87 -4.79
CA LEU A 120 -22.11 -2.48 -3.39
C LEU A 120 -21.36 -1.14 -3.29
N GLY A 121 -20.95 -0.59 -4.43
CA GLY A 121 -20.00 0.51 -4.50
C GLY A 121 -20.59 1.90 -4.59
N PRO A 122 -19.84 2.92 -4.13
CA PRO A 122 -20.15 4.31 -4.42
C PRO A 122 -20.13 4.58 -5.95
N PRO A 123 -20.71 5.70 -6.41
CA PRO A 123 -20.68 6.07 -7.82
C PRO A 123 -19.23 6.13 -8.34
N LEU A 124 -19.01 5.85 -9.63
CA LEU A 124 -17.68 5.80 -10.24
C LEU A 124 -16.86 7.10 -10.03
N GLY A 125 -17.51 8.24 -9.83
CA GLY A 125 -16.85 9.50 -9.45
C GLY A 125 -16.03 9.42 -8.15
N ALA A 126 -16.32 8.47 -7.26
CA ALA A 126 -15.58 8.23 -6.03
C ALA A 126 -14.12 7.80 -6.28
N LEU A 127 -13.80 7.26 -7.46
CA LEU A 127 -12.42 7.01 -7.87
C LEU A 127 -11.56 8.28 -7.81
N PHE A 128 -12.10 9.40 -8.28
CA PHE A 128 -11.35 10.67 -8.35
C PHE A 128 -11.35 11.42 -7.02
N THR A 129 -12.38 11.24 -6.19
CA THR A 129 -12.49 11.94 -4.90
C THR A 129 -11.91 11.16 -3.72
N VAL A 130 -11.75 9.85 -3.84
CA VAL A 130 -11.25 8.98 -2.74
C VAL A 130 -9.99 8.24 -3.15
N ALA A 131 -10.02 7.45 -4.24
CA ALA A 131 -8.89 6.57 -4.59
C ALA A 131 -7.64 7.38 -4.98
N LEU A 132 -7.79 8.39 -5.85
CA LEU A 132 -6.69 9.24 -6.27
C LEU A 132 -6.04 10.01 -5.10
N PRO A 133 -6.80 10.73 -4.24
CA PRO A 133 -6.21 11.38 -3.07
C PRO A 133 -5.58 10.41 -2.07
N THR A 134 -6.17 9.23 -1.87
CA THR A 134 -5.60 8.19 -1.00
C THR A 134 -4.26 7.68 -1.53
N ALA A 135 -4.17 7.44 -2.84
CA ALA A 135 -2.94 7.01 -3.50
C ALA A 135 -1.85 8.09 -3.40
N LEU A 136 -2.21 9.35 -3.62
CA LEU A 136 -1.29 10.49 -3.45
C LEU A 136 -0.81 10.61 -2.01
N TYR A 137 -1.71 10.54 -1.03
CA TYR A 137 -1.34 10.64 0.38
C TYR A 137 -0.43 9.48 0.80
N THR A 138 -0.72 8.26 0.37
CA THR A 138 0.13 7.09 0.62
C THR A 138 1.51 7.25 -0.02
N ALA A 139 1.57 7.76 -1.26
CA ALA A 139 2.83 8.02 -1.96
C ALA A 139 3.65 9.12 -1.29
N LEU A 140 3.02 10.20 -0.83
CA LEU A 140 3.68 11.27 -0.07
C LEU A 140 4.27 10.75 1.23
N LEU A 141 3.51 9.94 1.99
CA LEU A 141 4.00 9.33 3.21
C LEU A 141 5.18 8.39 2.93
N GLY A 142 5.10 7.58 1.87
CA GLY A 142 6.21 6.74 1.41
C GLY A 142 7.43 7.56 0.99
N ALA A 143 7.23 8.73 0.37
CA ALA A 143 8.31 9.65 0.00
C ALA A 143 9.04 10.20 1.22
N SER A 144 8.31 10.60 2.27
CA SER A 144 8.92 11.04 3.52
C SER A 144 9.81 9.96 4.13
N ILE A 145 9.37 8.70 4.12
CA ILE A 145 10.14 7.56 4.63
C ILE A 145 11.38 7.29 3.76
N LEU A 146 11.23 7.28 2.43
CA LEU A 146 12.34 7.05 1.49
C LEU A 146 13.39 8.16 1.56
N GLY A 147 12.95 9.41 1.68
CA GLY A 147 13.80 10.59 1.83
C GLY A 147 14.59 10.59 3.14
N ALA A 148 13.95 10.27 4.26
CA ALA A 148 14.62 10.16 5.56
C ALA A 148 15.75 9.12 5.54
N ARG A 149 15.55 7.98 4.87
CA ARG A 149 16.57 6.93 4.72
C ARG A 149 17.76 7.40 3.87
N HIS A 150 17.50 8.15 2.80
CA HIS A 150 18.56 8.72 1.96
C HIS A 150 19.40 9.76 2.72
N LEU A 151 18.75 10.61 3.52
CA LEU A 151 19.44 11.64 4.30
C LEU A 151 20.35 11.01 5.36
N ARG A 152 19.85 9.99 6.06
CA ARG A 152 20.63 9.24 7.06
C ARG A 152 21.86 8.57 6.44
N ALA A 153 21.72 7.91 5.30
CA ALA A 153 22.84 7.27 4.60
C ALA A 153 23.93 8.27 4.17
N ARG A 154 23.55 9.52 3.82
CA ARG A 154 24.53 10.58 3.51
C ARG A 154 25.29 11.11 4.72
N LEU A 155 24.67 11.08 5.90
CA LEU A 155 25.29 11.55 7.14
C LEU A 155 26.28 10.52 7.70
N GLU A 156 25.96 9.22 7.62
CA GLU A 156 26.83 8.14 8.07
C GLU A 156 28.12 8.00 7.23
N VAL A 157 28.13 8.46 5.97
CA VAL A 157 29.32 8.45 5.10
C VAL A 157 30.24 9.66 5.34
N ARG A 158 29.77 10.70 6.04
CA ARG A 158 30.53 11.94 6.31
C ARG A 158 31.23 11.95 7.67
N LEU A 159 30.98 10.95 8.53
CA LEU A 159 31.61 10.76 9.85
C LEU A 159 32.68 9.66 9.75
#